data_AF-X0W4H3-F1
#
_entry.id   AF-X0W4H3-F1
#
_cell.length_a   1.000
_cell.length_b   1.000
_cell.length_c   1.000
_cell.angle_alpha   90.00
_cell.angle_beta   90.00
_cell.angle_gamma   90.00
#
_symmetry.space_group_name_H-M   'P 1'
#
loop_
_entity.id
_entity.type
_entity.pdbx_description
1 polymer ?
#
loop_
_entity_poly.entity_id
_entity_poly.type
_entity_poly.pdbx_seq_one_letter_code
_entity_poly.pdbx_strand_id
1 'polypeptide(L)'
;KNSPAGDFEAFSTFRESISSMEVFQLIGDSRKGEFLDVLEEKIASAFLPAKQGNISGHGVRVLDAMSARGESFKCLILVGLEEKFFPRLIREDPCLRDSARSALRDREGYWIYPKMEGYEEEKLIFHMLVSSASHRLVCVFQRSDEDGKSVVVSLFLRELARSCGFSIDSPGEVEYVSRRNLDRLKGTTPELLSSKELSVRLSAQGVSPADYHKAIGLKTGEYGFLRKSACFISSKGTAGEYDGQVGEIPDFLEYLKGRKLSPSALETLSACP
;
A
#
# COMPACT_ATOMS: atom_id res chain seq x y z
N LYS A 1 -11.77 21.08 0.81
CA LYS A 1 -12.98 21.82 1.25
C LYS A 1 -13.90 20.78 1.89
N ASN A 2 -13.98 20.75 3.22
CA ASN A 2 -14.87 19.83 3.95
C ASN A 2 -16.31 20.20 3.62
N SER A 3 -17.07 19.26 3.04
CA SER A 3 -18.49 19.49 2.79
C SER A 3 -19.25 19.28 4.11
N PRO A 4 -20.19 20.16 4.50
CA PRO A 4 -20.96 20.05 5.74
C PRO A 4 -21.77 18.74 5.84
N ALA A 5 -22.00 18.05 4.72
CA ALA A 5 -22.66 16.75 4.68
C ALA A 5 -21.81 15.62 5.28
N GLY A 6 -20.48 15.68 5.18
CA GLY A 6 -19.59 14.65 5.75
C GLY A 6 -19.55 14.73 7.29
N ASP A 7 -19.61 15.95 7.83
CA ASP A 7 -19.63 16.18 9.27
C ASP A 7 -20.96 15.68 9.89
N PHE A 8 -22.07 15.84 9.17
CA PHE A 8 -23.38 15.30 9.60
C PHE A 8 -23.41 13.77 9.61
N GLU A 9 -22.87 13.14 8.57
CA GLU A 9 -22.80 11.68 8.44
C GLU A 9 -21.93 11.08 9.55
N ALA A 10 -20.75 11.65 9.80
CA ALA A 10 -19.89 11.26 10.90
C ALA A 10 -20.58 11.40 12.27
N PHE A 11 -21.32 12.50 12.48
CA PHE A 11 -22.08 12.68 13.70
C PHE A 11 -23.22 11.67 13.86
N SER A 12 -23.89 11.29 12.76
CA SER A 12 -24.95 10.27 12.79
C SER A 12 -24.40 8.89 13.16
N THR A 13 -23.28 8.46 12.55
CA THR A 13 -22.61 7.20 12.87
C THR A 13 -22.14 7.18 14.32
N PHE A 14 -21.60 8.29 14.83
CA PHE A 14 -21.22 8.40 16.24
C PHE A 14 -22.41 8.18 17.18
N ARG A 15 -23.58 8.79 16.87
CA ARG A 15 -24.80 8.58 17.66
C ARG A 15 -25.28 7.14 17.62
N GLU A 16 -25.26 6.52 16.45
CA GLU A 16 -25.64 5.11 16.29
C GLU A 16 -24.71 4.18 17.09
N SER A 17 -23.41 4.44 17.08
CA SER A 17 -22.44 3.70 17.90
C SER A 17 -22.77 3.77 19.39
N ILE A 18 -23.11 4.96 19.92
CA ILE A 18 -23.54 5.12 21.31
C ILE A 18 -24.86 4.37 21.57
N SER A 19 -25.87 4.54 20.73
CA SER A 19 -27.16 3.85 20.90
C SER A 19 -27.02 2.33 20.86
N SER A 20 -26.11 1.78 20.04
CA SER A 20 -25.85 0.34 20.00
C SER A 20 -25.28 -0.22 21.31
N MET A 21 -24.71 0.63 22.17
CA MET A 21 -24.17 0.23 23.48
C MET A 21 -25.26 0.07 24.54
N GLU A 22 -26.51 0.46 24.28
CA GLU A 22 -27.63 0.22 25.20
C GLU A 22 -27.82 -1.27 25.52
N VAL A 23 -27.44 -2.18 24.62
CA VAL A 23 -27.45 -3.64 24.85
C VAL A 23 -26.61 -4.03 26.08
N PHE A 24 -25.55 -3.29 26.39
CA PHE A 24 -24.71 -3.58 27.56
C PHE A 24 -25.40 -3.31 28.89
N GLN A 25 -26.52 -2.57 28.91
CA GLN A 25 -27.35 -2.43 30.11
C GLN A 25 -27.87 -3.79 30.62
N LEU A 26 -27.93 -4.81 29.75
CA LEU A 26 -28.33 -6.17 30.12
C LEU A 26 -27.27 -6.91 30.96
N ILE A 27 -26.01 -6.48 30.91
CA ILE A 27 -24.87 -7.19 31.53
C ILE A 27 -24.60 -6.67 32.96
N GLY A 28 -25.02 -5.45 33.28
CA GLY A 28 -24.91 -4.83 34.61
C GLY A 28 -24.04 -3.58 34.62
N ASP A 29 -23.58 -3.18 35.82
CA ASP A 29 -22.79 -1.97 36.00
C ASP A 29 -21.37 -2.08 35.42
N SER A 30 -20.95 -1.07 34.67
CA SER A 30 -19.59 -0.98 34.11
C SER A 30 -18.59 -0.45 35.13
N ARG A 31 -17.33 -0.90 35.04
CA ARG A 31 -16.21 -0.33 35.79
C ARG A 31 -15.86 1.07 35.28
N LYS A 32 -15.17 1.85 36.12
CA LYS A 32 -14.66 3.16 35.72
C LYS A 32 -13.70 3.01 34.53
N GLY A 33 -14.01 3.66 33.41
CA GLY A 33 -13.20 3.64 32.18
C GLY A 33 -13.66 2.63 31.14
N GLU A 34 -14.31 1.53 31.54
CA GLU A 34 -14.74 0.45 30.64
C GLU A 34 -15.69 0.96 29.53
N PHE A 35 -16.59 1.88 29.86
CA PHE A 35 -17.44 2.52 28.86
C PHE A 35 -16.64 3.27 27.78
N LEU A 36 -15.59 3.99 28.19
CA LEU A 36 -14.76 4.76 27.26
C LEU A 36 -13.94 3.83 26.36
N ASP A 37 -13.40 2.74 26.92
CA ASP A 37 -12.65 1.74 26.17
C ASP A 37 -13.52 1.09 25.08
N VAL A 38 -14.75 0.68 25.43
CA VAL A 38 -15.69 0.08 24.47
C VAL A 38 -16.16 1.10 23.44
N LEU A 39 -16.38 2.35 23.83
CA LEU A 39 -16.76 3.42 22.91
C LEU A 39 -15.62 3.71 21.92
N GLU A 40 -14.38 3.78 22.38
CA GLU A 40 -13.20 3.97 21.55
C GLU A 40 -13.06 2.84 20.55
N GLU A 41 -13.19 1.58 20.99
CA GLU A 41 -13.15 0.41 20.10
C GLU A 41 -14.28 0.43 19.06
N LYS A 42 -15.50 0.79 19.47
CA LYS A 42 -16.66 0.92 18.56
C LYS A 42 -16.49 2.04 17.54
N ILE A 43 -15.95 3.19 17.94
CA ILE A 43 -15.70 4.30 17.02
C ILE A 43 -14.55 3.95 16.08
N ALA A 44 -13.48 3.33 16.58
CA ALA A 44 -12.34 2.91 15.77
C ALA A 44 -12.73 1.86 14.71
N SER A 45 -13.74 1.04 15.00
CA SER A 45 -14.32 0.07 14.06
C SER A 45 -15.49 0.61 13.25
N ALA A 46 -15.96 1.83 13.50
CA ALA A 46 -17.04 2.43 12.74
C ALA A 46 -16.53 2.85 11.35
N PHE A 47 -17.28 2.47 10.32
CA PHE A 47 -17.00 2.85 8.94
C PHE A 47 -18.02 3.85 8.47
N LEU A 48 -17.56 4.94 7.85
CA LEU A 48 -18.45 5.79 7.09
C LEU A 48 -18.76 5.07 5.77
N PRO A 49 -20.05 4.88 5.42
CA PRO A 49 -20.37 4.31 4.13
C PRO A 49 -19.72 5.18 3.05
N ALA A 50 -18.99 4.55 2.13
CA ALA A 50 -18.46 5.27 1.00
C ALA A 50 -19.64 5.93 0.30
N LYS A 51 -19.60 7.27 0.15
CA LYS A 51 -20.60 7.96 -0.67
C LYS A 51 -20.65 7.23 -2.00
N GLN A 52 -21.81 6.66 -2.33
CA GLN A 52 -22.13 6.28 -3.69
C GLN A 52 -22.20 7.59 -4.47
N GLY A 53 -21.03 8.17 -4.77
CA GLY A 53 -20.94 9.23 -5.75
C GLY A 53 -21.63 8.70 -6.98
N ASN A 54 -22.56 9.50 -7.52
CA ASN A 54 -23.33 9.19 -8.72
C ASN A 54 -22.54 8.22 -9.59
N ILE A 55 -22.97 6.95 -9.66
CA ILE A 55 -22.35 5.90 -10.49
C ILE A 55 -22.72 6.19 -11.95
N SER A 56 -22.59 7.45 -12.35
CA SER A 56 -22.69 7.95 -13.69
C SER A 56 -21.39 7.55 -14.39
N GLY A 57 -21.17 6.24 -14.58
CA GLY A 57 -20.25 5.60 -15.55
C GLY A 57 -18.82 6.14 -15.72
N HIS A 58 -18.33 7.03 -14.87
CA HIS A 58 -17.11 7.81 -15.11
C HIS A 58 -16.14 7.55 -13.96
N GLY A 59 -15.29 6.54 -14.11
CA GLY A 59 -14.23 6.25 -13.16
C GLY A 59 -13.70 4.82 -13.25
N VAL A 60 -12.55 4.58 -12.60
CA VAL A 60 -12.01 3.25 -12.38
C VAL A 60 -12.69 2.67 -11.13
N ARG A 61 -13.28 1.48 -11.25
CA ARG A 61 -13.88 0.76 -10.12
C ARG A 61 -12.79 0.02 -9.36
N VAL A 62 -12.69 0.27 -8.06
CA VAL A 62 -11.81 -0.46 -7.15
C VAL A 62 -12.71 -1.35 -6.28
N LEU A 63 -12.54 -2.66 -6.41
CA LEU A 63 -13.39 -3.66 -5.79
C LEU A 63 -12.51 -4.74 -5.18
N ASP A 64 -12.97 -5.35 -4.09
CA ASP A 64 -12.41 -6.61 -3.62
C ASP A 64 -12.85 -7.78 -4.52
N ALA A 65 -12.19 -8.93 -4.35
CA ALA A 65 -12.43 -10.13 -5.16
C ALA A 65 -13.87 -10.67 -5.04
N MET A 66 -14.50 -10.56 -3.87
CA MET A 66 -15.89 -11.00 -3.65
C MET A 66 -16.86 -10.07 -4.35
N SER A 67 -16.66 -8.76 -4.24
CA SER A 67 -17.51 -7.76 -4.87
C SER A 67 -17.40 -7.75 -6.40
N ALA A 68 -16.25 -8.13 -6.94
CA ALA A 68 -16.03 -8.23 -8.39
C ALA A 68 -16.50 -9.56 -9.01
N ARG A 69 -16.88 -10.55 -8.20
CA ARG A 69 -17.39 -11.84 -8.68
C ARG A 69 -18.66 -11.66 -9.53
N GLY A 70 -18.66 -12.22 -10.73
CA GLY A 70 -19.83 -12.23 -11.62
C GLY A 70 -20.02 -10.94 -12.42
N GLU A 71 -19.14 -9.96 -12.24
CA GLU A 71 -19.06 -8.77 -13.09
C GLU A 71 -18.27 -9.06 -14.36
N SER A 72 -18.33 -8.17 -15.35
CA SER A 72 -17.50 -8.24 -16.56
C SER A 72 -16.75 -6.93 -16.78
N PHE A 73 -15.50 -7.04 -17.22
CA PHE A 73 -14.60 -5.90 -17.40
C PHE A 73 -13.98 -5.93 -18.79
N LYS A 74 -13.81 -4.75 -19.41
CA LYS A 74 -12.95 -4.64 -20.59
C LYS A 74 -11.49 -4.87 -20.21
N CYS A 75 -11.04 -4.15 -19.20
CA CYS A 75 -9.71 -4.29 -18.62
C CYS A 75 -9.84 -4.56 -17.12
N LEU A 76 -9.16 -5.58 -16.62
CA LEU A 76 -9.08 -5.91 -15.20
C LEU A 76 -7.64 -5.85 -14.73
N ILE A 77 -7.40 -5.16 -13.61
CA ILE A 77 -6.11 -5.13 -12.93
C ILE A 77 -6.27 -5.86 -11.60
N LEU A 78 -5.68 -7.04 -11.49
CA LEU A 78 -5.65 -7.83 -10.27
C LEU A 78 -4.39 -7.51 -9.49
N VAL A 79 -4.55 -7.03 -8.25
CA VAL A 79 -3.46 -6.64 -7.36
C VAL A 79 -3.42 -7.57 -6.15
N GLY A 80 -2.23 -7.82 -5.61
CA GLY A 80 -2.05 -8.66 -4.43
C GLY A 80 -2.01 -10.15 -4.74
N LEU A 81 -1.48 -10.54 -5.91
CA LEU A 81 -1.31 -11.94 -6.30
C LEU A 81 -0.10 -12.57 -5.63
N GLU A 82 -0.18 -12.66 -4.31
CA GLU A 82 0.87 -13.09 -3.39
C GLU A 82 0.37 -14.23 -2.52
N GLU A 83 1.28 -15.10 -2.11
CA GLU A 83 0.97 -16.23 -1.24
C GLU A 83 0.40 -15.75 0.10
N LYS A 84 -0.66 -16.42 0.60
CA LYS A 84 -1.44 -16.06 1.80
C LYS A 84 -2.30 -14.80 1.68
N PHE A 85 -2.15 -14.01 0.62
CA PHE A 85 -3.02 -12.87 0.32
C PHE A 85 -4.10 -13.26 -0.69
N PHE A 86 -3.72 -13.84 -1.83
CA PHE A 86 -4.66 -14.41 -2.79
C PHE A 86 -4.05 -15.62 -3.51
N PRO A 87 -4.34 -16.87 -3.08
CA PRO A 87 -5.39 -17.22 -2.12
C PRO A 87 -5.09 -16.79 -0.68
N ARG A 88 -6.14 -16.42 0.05
CA ARG A 88 -6.03 -16.12 1.48
C ARG A 88 -5.65 -17.35 2.28
N LEU A 89 -4.81 -17.17 3.30
CA LEU A 89 -4.54 -18.24 4.28
C LEU A 89 -5.78 -18.47 5.14
N ILE A 90 -6.50 -19.54 4.86
CA ILE A 90 -7.67 -19.92 5.64
C ILE A 90 -7.21 -20.66 6.89
N ARG A 91 -7.68 -20.17 8.04
CA ARG A 91 -7.46 -20.77 9.35
C ARG A 91 -8.79 -21.19 9.92
N GLU A 92 -8.81 -22.36 10.55
CA GLU A 92 -9.94 -22.84 11.34
C GLU A 92 -10.36 -21.78 12.38
N ASP A 93 -11.65 -21.73 12.68
CA ASP A 93 -12.20 -20.86 13.71
C ASP A 93 -11.84 -21.41 15.11
N PRO A 94 -11.23 -20.59 15.99
CA PRO A 94 -10.80 -21.06 17.30
C PRO A 94 -11.96 -21.45 18.22
N CYS A 95 -13.12 -20.81 18.07
CA CYS A 95 -14.30 -21.06 18.89
C CYS A 95 -15.15 -22.20 18.33
N LEU A 96 -15.33 -22.24 17.00
CA LEU A 96 -16.11 -23.26 16.32
C LEU A 96 -15.30 -23.99 15.25
N ARG A 97 -14.50 -24.96 15.72
CA ARG A 97 -13.67 -25.84 14.90
C ARG A 97 -14.47 -26.58 13.83
N ASP A 98 -13.83 -26.90 12.71
CA ASP A 98 -14.41 -27.59 11.56
C ASP A 98 -14.91 -28.99 11.93
N SER A 99 -14.29 -29.64 12.92
CA SER A 99 -14.80 -30.91 13.46
C SER A 99 -16.17 -30.73 14.14
N ALA A 100 -16.35 -29.63 14.89
CA ALA A 100 -17.63 -29.28 15.49
C ALA A 100 -18.65 -28.84 14.43
N ARG A 101 -18.23 -28.07 13.41
CA ARG A 101 -19.09 -27.69 12.27
C ARG A 101 -19.58 -28.91 11.51
N SER A 102 -18.71 -29.87 11.25
CA SER A 102 -19.07 -31.13 10.57
C SER A 102 -20.04 -31.96 11.41
N ALA A 103 -19.82 -32.04 12.73
CA ALA A 103 -20.76 -32.74 13.62
C ALA A 103 -22.14 -32.08 13.63
N LEU A 104 -22.22 -30.75 13.70
CA LEU A 104 -23.48 -30.01 13.64
C LEU A 104 -24.19 -30.17 12.29
N ARG A 105 -23.44 -30.21 11.18
CA ARG A 105 -24.00 -30.41 9.84
C ARG A 105 -24.52 -31.83 9.65
N ASP A 106 -23.69 -32.82 9.93
CA ASP A 106 -23.96 -34.21 9.56
C ASP A 106 -24.91 -34.90 10.55
N ARG A 107 -24.92 -34.48 11.83
CA ARG A 107 -25.77 -35.10 12.87
C ARG A 107 -27.02 -34.31 13.19
N GLU A 108 -26.90 -32.99 13.28
CA GLU A 108 -27.99 -32.11 13.73
C GLU A 108 -28.69 -31.38 12.57
N GLY A 109 -28.18 -31.54 11.33
CA GLY A 109 -28.76 -30.93 10.14
C GLY A 109 -28.55 -29.42 10.00
N TYR A 110 -27.68 -28.82 10.83
CA TYR A 110 -27.35 -27.40 10.72
C TYR A 110 -26.36 -27.17 9.58
N TRP A 111 -26.80 -26.55 8.50
CA TRP A 111 -25.98 -26.34 7.30
C TRP A 111 -24.88 -25.28 7.49
N ILE A 112 -23.82 -25.67 8.19
CA ILE A 112 -22.64 -24.85 8.46
C ILE A 112 -21.47 -25.45 7.68
N TYR A 113 -20.94 -24.69 6.72
CA TYR A 113 -19.78 -25.14 5.95
C TYR A 113 -18.50 -25.15 6.80
N PRO A 114 -17.66 -26.19 6.67
CA PRO A 114 -16.30 -26.19 7.18
C PRO A 114 -15.52 -25.00 6.60
N LYS A 115 -14.73 -24.36 7.45
CA LYS A 115 -13.98 -23.17 7.05
C LYS A 115 -12.89 -23.51 6.03
N MET A 116 -12.30 -24.71 6.13
CA MET A 116 -11.27 -25.19 5.19
C MET A 116 -11.77 -25.38 3.75
N GLU A 117 -13.09 -25.52 3.51
CA GLU A 117 -13.63 -25.54 2.14
C GLU A 117 -13.47 -24.18 1.43
N GLY A 118 -13.14 -23.10 2.14
CA GLY A 118 -12.90 -21.80 1.55
C GLY A 118 -11.76 -21.76 0.52
N TYR A 119 -10.84 -22.74 0.51
CA TYR A 119 -9.78 -22.78 -0.53
C TYR A 119 -10.37 -23.03 -1.93
N GLU A 120 -11.41 -23.86 -2.03
CA GLU A 120 -12.12 -24.08 -3.31
C GLU A 120 -12.94 -22.86 -3.69
N GLU A 121 -13.48 -22.13 -2.72
CA GLU A 121 -14.15 -20.85 -2.96
C GLU A 121 -13.17 -19.80 -3.53
N GLU A 122 -11.99 -19.63 -2.93
CA GLU A 122 -10.94 -18.73 -3.42
C GLU A 122 -10.53 -19.06 -4.86
N LYS A 123 -10.39 -20.36 -5.17
CA LYS A 123 -10.07 -20.85 -6.51
C LYS A 123 -11.17 -20.52 -7.52
N LEU A 124 -12.44 -20.72 -7.13
CA LEU A 124 -13.59 -20.38 -7.96
C LEU A 124 -13.64 -18.86 -8.22
N ILE A 125 -13.45 -18.04 -7.19
CA ILE A 125 -13.42 -16.58 -7.31
C ILE A 125 -12.31 -16.15 -8.27
N PHE A 126 -11.09 -16.67 -8.10
CA PHE A 126 -9.98 -16.37 -9.00
C PHE A 126 -10.33 -16.71 -10.46
N HIS A 127 -10.92 -17.89 -10.68
CA HIS A 127 -11.36 -18.30 -12.02
C HIS A 127 -12.39 -17.35 -12.63
N MET A 128 -13.39 -16.93 -11.85
CA MET A 128 -14.40 -15.95 -12.31
C MET A 128 -13.78 -14.59 -12.62
N LEU A 129 -12.83 -14.13 -11.80
CA LEU A 129 -12.14 -12.86 -12.04
C LEU A 129 -11.30 -12.90 -13.31
N VAL A 130 -10.49 -13.93 -13.50
CA VAL A 130 -9.68 -14.09 -14.72
C VAL A 130 -10.59 -14.15 -15.95
N SER A 131 -11.72 -14.86 -15.87
CA SER A 131 -12.68 -15.01 -16.96
C SER A 131 -13.52 -13.76 -17.22
N SER A 132 -13.58 -12.82 -16.26
CA SER A 132 -14.36 -11.59 -16.40
C SER A 132 -13.70 -10.55 -17.32
N ALA A 133 -12.41 -10.68 -17.60
CA ALA A 133 -11.64 -9.74 -18.41
C ALA A 133 -11.75 -10.08 -19.91
N SER A 134 -12.35 -9.18 -20.69
CA SER A 134 -12.61 -9.44 -22.13
C SER A 134 -11.51 -8.96 -23.08
N HIS A 135 -10.74 -7.93 -22.72
CA HIS A 135 -9.69 -7.38 -23.60
C HIS A 135 -8.30 -7.46 -22.97
N ARG A 136 -8.18 -7.13 -21.67
CA ARG A 136 -6.88 -7.10 -21.01
C ARG A 136 -6.98 -7.51 -19.54
N LEU A 137 -6.14 -8.45 -19.15
CA LEU A 137 -5.88 -8.81 -17.76
C LEU A 137 -4.47 -8.36 -17.40
N VAL A 138 -4.32 -7.60 -16.31
CA VAL A 138 -3.03 -7.21 -15.75
C VAL A 138 -2.93 -7.80 -14.35
N CYS A 139 -1.91 -8.60 -14.12
CA CYS A 139 -1.64 -9.24 -12.83
C CYS A 139 -0.47 -8.54 -12.15
N VAL A 140 -0.69 -8.05 -10.93
CA VAL A 140 0.29 -7.30 -10.15
C VAL A 140 0.59 -8.05 -8.85
N PHE A 141 1.87 -8.25 -8.58
CA PHE A 141 2.39 -8.87 -7.37
C PHE A 141 3.61 -8.09 -6.87
N GLN A 142 3.83 -8.10 -5.56
CA GLN A 142 5.00 -7.47 -4.95
C GLN A 142 6.20 -8.40 -4.98
N ARG A 143 7.40 -7.82 -5.10
CA ARG A 143 8.67 -8.56 -4.94
C ARG A 143 9.12 -8.62 -3.49
N SER A 144 8.80 -7.59 -2.72
CA SER A 144 9.18 -7.47 -1.33
C SER A 144 8.12 -6.70 -0.56
N ASP A 145 8.01 -7.00 0.72
CA ASP A 145 7.14 -6.29 1.66
C ASP A 145 7.74 -4.93 2.07
N GLU A 146 7.06 -4.23 2.99
CA GLU A 146 7.51 -2.93 3.51
C GLU A 146 8.84 -3.00 4.27
N ASP A 147 9.16 -4.17 4.85
CA ASP A 147 10.44 -4.46 5.52
C ASP A 147 11.57 -4.84 4.53
N GLY A 148 11.25 -4.97 3.23
CA GLY A 148 12.17 -5.41 2.19
C GLY A 148 12.39 -6.92 2.12
N LYS A 149 11.65 -7.73 2.88
CA LYS A 149 11.70 -9.19 2.80
C LYS A 149 11.05 -9.67 1.52
N SER A 150 11.59 -10.73 0.92
CA SER A 150 11.03 -11.29 -0.32
C SER A 150 9.63 -11.83 -0.10
N VAL A 151 8.70 -11.46 -0.98
CA VAL A 151 7.34 -12.00 -1.00
C VAL A 151 7.26 -13.13 -2.01
N VAL A 152 6.50 -14.17 -1.67
CA VAL A 152 6.28 -15.32 -2.55
C VAL A 152 5.09 -15.04 -3.45
N VAL A 153 5.29 -15.24 -4.76
CA VAL A 153 4.23 -15.08 -5.76
C VAL A 153 3.16 -16.15 -5.57
N SER A 154 1.89 -15.77 -5.72
CA SER A 154 0.74 -16.67 -5.61
C SER A 154 0.84 -17.88 -6.55
N LEU A 155 0.48 -19.06 -6.03
CA LEU A 155 0.32 -20.26 -6.82
C LEU A 155 -0.72 -20.11 -7.95
N PHE A 156 -1.79 -19.34 -7.72
CA PHE A 156 -2.82 -19.09 -8.75
C PHE A 156 -2.26 -18.32 -9.96
N LEU A 157 -1.39 -17.34 -9.70
CA LEU A 157 -0.72 -16.61 -10.76
C LEU A 157 0.29 -17.50 -11.50
N ARG A 158 1.03 -18.37 -10.80
CA ARG A 158 1.94 -19.35 -11.42
C ARG A 158 1.19 -20.28 -12.38
N GLU A 159 0.04 -20.83 -11.96
CA GLU A 159 -0.77 -21.71 -12.80
C GLU A 159 -1.42 -20.97 -13.98
N LEU A 160 -1.88 -19.74 -13.78
CA LEU A 160 -2.41 -18.91 -14.85
C LEU A 160 -1.32 -18.62 -15.90
N ALA A 161 -0.15 -18.17 -15.47
CA ALA A 161 0.99 -17.90 -16.34
C ALA A 161 1.35 -19.15 -17.15
N ARG A 162 1.50 -20.30 -16.48
CA ARG A 162 1.80 -21.59 -17.12
C ARG A 162 0.75 -21.96 -18.19
N SER A 163 -0.53 -21.77 -17.89
CA SER A 163 -1.63 -22.07 -18.81
C SER A 163 -1.64 -21.15 -20.04
N CYS A 164 -1.14 -19.93 -19.88
CA CYS A 164 -0.98 -18.95 -20.95
C CYS A 164 0.38 -19.05 -21.68
N GLY A 165 1.24 -20.00 -21.30
CA GLY A 165 2.56 -20.17 -21.90
C GLY A 165 3.63 -19.20 -21.40
N PHE A 166 3.40 -18.54 -20.25
CA PHE A 166 4.36 -17.67 -19.58
C PHE A 166 5.02 -18.36 -18.38
N SER A 167 6.23 -17.93 -18.07
CA SER A 167 7.02 -18.30 -16.92
C SER A 167 7.43 -17.05 -16.14
N ILE A 168 6.91 -16.92 -14.92
CA ILE A 168 7.16 -15.78 -14.03
C ILE A 168 8.64 -15.64 -13.67
N ASP A 169 9.37 -16.75 -13.67
CA ASP A 169 10.79 -16.80 -13.32
C ASP A 169 11.68 -16.51 -14.55
N SER A 170 11.09 -16.37 -15.76
CA SER A 170 11.85 -16.13 -17.01
C SER A 170 12.13 -14.64 -17.24
N PRO A 171 13.37 -14.26 -17.58
CA PRO A 171 13.71 -12.86 -17.85
C PRO A 171 12.93 -12.31 -19.05
N GLY A 172 12.29 -11.15 -18.87
CA GLY A 172 11.61 -10.42 -19.95
C GLY A 172 10.12 -10.72 -20.12
N GLU A 173 9.59 -11.74 -19.45
CA GLU A 173 8.14 -12.04 -19.46
C GLU A 173 7.38 -11.27 -18.39
N VAL A 174 8.07 -10.85 -17.32
CA VAL A 174 7.53 -10.02 -16.25
C VAL A 174 8.05 -8.60 -16.38
N GLU A 175 7.14 -7.64 -16.47
CA GLU A 175 7.48 -6.23 -16.42
C GLU A 175 7.77 -5.80 -14.98
N TYR A 176 8.97 -5.27 -14.77
CA TYR A 176 9.48 -4.95 -13.46
C TYR A 176 9.64 -3.45 -13.29
N VAL A 177 8.78 -2.85 -12.46
CA VAL A 177 8.90 -1.44 -12.08
C VAL A 177 10.16 -1.23 -11.21
N SER A 178 10.94 -0.20 -11.53
CA SER A 178 12.16 0.14 -10.77
C SER A 178 11.84 0.58 -9.34
N ARG A 179 12.68 0.19 -8.37
CA ARG A 179 12.61 0.69 -6.99
C ARG A 179 13.08 2.14 -6.89
N ARG A 180 13.94 2.59 -7.81
CA ARG A 180 14.47 3.95 -7.81
C ARG A 180 13.41 4.90 -8.33
N ASN A 181 12.98 5.83 -7.48
CA ASN A 181 11.99 6.86 -7.81
C ASN A 181 12.30 7.54 -9.15
N LEU A 182 13.55 7.94 -9.33
CA LEU A 182 13.96 8.65 -10.54
C LEU A 182 13.79 7.80 -11.81
N ASP A 183 14.11 6.52 -11.75
CA ASP A 183 13.97 5.63 -12.90
C ASP A 183 12.48 5.40 -13.24
N ARG A 184 11.62 5.30 -12.22
CA ARG A 184 10.16 5.28 -12.42
C ARG A 184 9.69 6.53 -13.16
N LEU A 185 10.08 7.70 -12.68
CA LEU A 185 9.71 8.99 -13.29
C LEU A 185 10.21 9.13 -14.73
N LYS A 186 11.40 8.61 -15.04
CA LYS A 186 11.96 8.62 -16.39
C LYS A 186 11.17 7.71 -17.35
N GLY A 187 10.70 6.55 -16.85
CA GLY A 187 9.94 5.57 -17.63
C GLY A 187 8.47 5.94 -17.87
N THR A 188 7.87 6.76 -17.01
CA THR A 188 6.46 7.18 -17.15
C THR A 188 6.28 8.21 -18.27
N THR A 189 5.13 8.22 -18.93
CA THR A 189 4.78 9.26 -19.91
C THR A 189 4.58 10.63 -19.22
N PRO A 190 5.07 11.75 -19.79
CA PRO A 190 4.99 13.07 -19.15
C PRO A 190 3.57 13.51 -18.78
N GLU A 191 2.57 13.11 -19.58
CA GLU A 191 1.15 13.46 -19.40
C GLU A 191 0.53 12.83 -18.15
N LEU A 192 1.08 11.70 -17.68
CA LEU A 192 0.63 11.01 -16.48
C LEU A 192 1.35 11.46 -15.21
N LEU A 193 2.40 12.26 -15.34
CA LEU A 193 3.14 12.78 -14.19
C LEU A 193 2.44 14.00 -13.60
N SER A 194 2.37 14.06 -12.28
CA SER A 194 2.00 15.29 -11.59
C SER A 194 3.02 16.40 -11.88
N SER A 195 2.62 17.66 -11.72
CA SER A 195 3.52 18.78 -11.99
C SER A 195 4.80 18.76 -11.15
N LYS A 196 4.72 18.20 -9.93
CA LYS A 196 5.89 18.01 -9.06
C LYS A 196 6.82 16.93 -9.60
N GLU A 197 6.27 15.79 -10.01
CA GLU A 197 7.04 14.68 -10.57
C GLU A 197 7.72 15.04 -11.89
N LEU A 198 7.02 15.77 -12.77
CA LEU A 198 7.59 16.26 -14.02
C LEU A 198 8.75 17.23 -13.78
N SER A 199 8.60 18.13 -12.79
CA SER A 199 9.69 19.00 -12.33
C SER A 199 10.93 18.22 -11.88
N VAL A 200 10.74 17.16 -11.09
CA VAL A 200 11.85 16.31 -10.62
C VAL A 200 12.53 15.61 -11.80
N ARG A 201 11.74 15.06 -12.74
CA ARG A 201 12.26 14.42 -13.95
C ARG A 201 13.09 15.38 -14.80
N LEU A 202 12.60 16.59 -15.06
CA LEU A 202 13.31 17.61 -15.84
C LEU A 202 14.63 18.01 -15.17
N SER A 203 14.61 18.20 -13.84
CA SER A 203 15.80 18.52 -13.05
C SER A 203 16.88 17.45 -13.21
N ALA A 204 16.49 16.18 -13.13
CA ALA A 204 17.40 15.05 -13.24
C ALA A 204 17.94 14.81 -14.65
N GLN A 205 17.32 15.38 -15.68
CA GLN A 205 17.82 15.39 -17.05
C GLN A 205 18.78 16.56 -17.32
N GLY A 206 19.08 17.39 -16.31
CA GLY A 206 19.94 18.57 -16.47
C GLY A 206 19.25 19.75 -17.14
N VAL A 207 17.95 19.64 -17.48
CA VAL A 207 17.15 20.74 -18.00
C VAL A 207 16.82 21.69 -16.85
N SER A 208 16.82 23.01 -17.11
CA SER A 208 16.35 23.98 -16.13
C SER A 208 14.82 24.00 -16.12
N PRO A 209 14.13 23.51 -15.06
CA PRO A 209 12.69 23.62 -14.99
C PRO A 209 12.24 25.02 -14.57
N ALA A 210 13.10 26.04 -14.59
CA ALA A 210 12.73 27.41 -14.19
C ALA A 210 11.56 27.96 -15.03
N ASP A 211 11.60 27.75 -16.35
CA ASP A 211 10.51 28.14 -17.25
C ASP A 211 9.25 27.29 -17.01
N TYR A 212 9.44 26.00 -16.72
CA TYR A 212 8.36 25.08 -16.37
C TYR A 212 7.67 25.48 -15.05
N HIS A 213 8.44 25.78 -13.99
CA HIS A 213 7.95 26.25 -12.70
C HIS A 213 7.20 27.57 -12.82
N LYS A 214 7.71 28.49 -13.64
CA LYS A 214 7.03 29.75 -13.96
C LYS A 214 5.69 29.49 -14.64
N ALA A 215 5.62 28.55 -15.58
CA ALA A 215 4.39 28.19 -16.28
C ALA A 215 3.33 27.54 -15.37
N ILE A 216 3.74 26.78 -14.35
CA ILE A 216 2.83 26.12 -13.39
C ILE A 216 2.62 26.88 -12.08
N GLY A 217 3.17 28.10 -11.94
CA GLY A 217 3.01 28.93 -10.75
C GLY A 217 3.73 28.42 -9.49
N LEU A 218 4.75 27.58 -9.63
CA LEU A 218 5.57 27.13 -8.50
C LEU A 218 6.55 28.22 -8.08
N LYS A 219 6.62 28.54 -6.79
CA LYS A 219 7.59 29.51 -6.25
C LYS A 219 9.01 28.95 -6.42
N THR A 220 9.82 29.62 -7.24
CA THR A 220 11.16 29.17 -7.68
C THR A 220 12.32 29.60 -6.80
N GLY A 221 12.07 30.39 -5.74
CA GLY A 221 13.11 31.08 -4.98
C GLY A 221 14.21 30.18 -4.41
N GLU A 222 13.84 29.00 -3.90
CA GLU A 222 14.79 28.06 -3.28
C GLU A 222 15.37 27.04 -4.29
N TYR A 223 14.68 26.81 -5.42
CA TYR A 223 15.06 25.78 -6.38
C TYR A 223 16.43 26.03 -7.01
N GLY A 224 16.75 27.29 -7.32
CA GLY A 224 18.06 27.65 -7.88
C GLY A 224 19.23 27.33 -6.94
N PHE A 225 19.04 27.50 -5.64
CA PHE A 225 20.02 27.13 -4.62
C PHE A 225 20.15 25.60 -4.51
N LEU A 226 19.02 24.90 -4.35
CA LEU A 226 19.01 23.43 -4.26
C LEU A 226 19.65 22.76 -5.48
N ARG A 227 19.39 23.28 -6.68
CA ARG A 227 19.99 22.76 -7.91
C ARG A 227 21.50 22.98 -7.95
N LYS A 228 21.99 24.16 -7.56
CA LYS A 228 23.44 24.41 -7.45
C LYS A 228 24.11 23.44 -6.50
N SER A 229 23.51 23.21 -5.33
CA SER A 229 24.00 22.23 -4.34
C SER A 229 23.99 20.80 -4.91
N ALA A 230 22.91 20.39 -5.58
CA ALA A 230 22.82 19.08 -6.22
C ALA A 230 23.84 18.89 -7.34
N CYS A 231 24.09 19.92 -8.17
CA CYS A 231 25.14 19.89 -9.20
C CYS A 231 26.54 19.78 -8.58
N PHE A 232 26.80 20.48 -7.47
CA PHE A 232 28.06 20.38 -6.73
C PHE A 232 28.28 18.99 -6.11
N ILE A 233 27.23 18.38 -5.57
CA ILE A 233 27.31 16.98 -5.08
C ILE A 233 27.57 16.04 -6.25
N SER A 234 26.84 16.19 -7.35
CA SER A 234 26.94 15.32 -8.53
C SER A 234 28.27 15.48 -9.29
N SER A 235 28.95 16.62 -9.17
CA SER A 235 30.27 16.84 -9.80
C SER A 235 31.36 15.95 -9.20
N LYS A 236 31.09 15.29 -8.06
CA LYS A 236 32.01 14.32 -7.46
C LYS A 236 32.06 12.97 -8.18
N GLY A 237 31.23 12.78 -9.22
CA GLY A 237 31.20 11.56 -10.02
C GLY A 237 30.09 10.59 -9.61
N THR A 238 30.07 9.41 -10.24
CA THR A 238 29.17 8.32 -9.85
C THR A 238 29.62 7.73 -8.52
N ALA A 239 28.65 7.38 -7.67
CA ALA A 239 28.93 6.71 -6.41
C ALA A 239 29.81 5.46 -6.64
N GLY A 240 31.02 5.47 -6.09
CA GLY A 240 31.95 4.35 -6.17
C GLY A 240 31.65 3.26 -5.13
N GLU A 241 32.45 2.19 -5.10
CA GLU A 241 32.33 1.12 -4.07
C GLU A 241 32.52 1.64 -2.64
N TYR A 242 33.09 2.84 -2.47
CA TYR A 242 33.38 3.49 -1.20
C TYR A 242 32.43 4.64 -0.84
N ASP A 243 31.47 4.98 -1.71
CA ASP A 243 30.48 6.01 -1.39
C ASP A 243 29.40 5.44 -0.46
N GLY A 244 29.54 5.73 0.85
CA GLY A 244 28.66 5.25 1.92
C GLY A 244 29.37 4.39 2.97
N GLN A 245 30.60 3.93 2.70
CA GLN A 245 31.48 3.41 3.73
C GLN A 245 32.44 4.51 4.18
N VAL A 246 32.07 5.21 5.25
CA VAL A 246 33.09 5.96 5.99
C VAL A 246 33.94 4.89 6.66
N GLY A 247 35.08 4.53 6.05
CA GLY A 247 36.04 3.60 6.63
C GLY A 247 36.53 4.09 7.99
N GLU A 248 37.49 3.41 8.60
CA GLU A 248 38.15 3.98 9.78
C GLU A 248 38.77 5.32 9.40
N ILE A 249 38.41 6.39 10.12
CA ILE A 249 38.85 7.77 9.87
C ILE A 249 39.86 8.18 10.97
N PRO A 250 41.01 7.49 11.11
CA PRO A 250 41.92 7.70 12.24
C PRO A 250 42.40 9.15 12.32
N ASP A 251 42.67 9.79 11.18
CA ASP A 251 43.10 11.19 11.10
C ASP A 251 42.02 12.17 11.59
N PHE A 252 40.74 11.90 11.28
CA PHE A 252 39.62 12.70 11.77
C PHE A 252 39.37 12.46 13.26
N LEU A 253 39.54 11.22 13.74
CA LEU A 253 39.44 10.89 15.16
C LEU A 253 40.59 11.52 15.97
N GLU A 254 41.81 11.58 15.45
CA GLU A 254 42.92 12.31 16.06
C GLU A 254 42.67 13.83 16.07
N TYR A 255 42.16 14.38 14.96
CA TYR A 255 41.73 15.77 14.87
C TYR A 255 40.65 16.10 15.92
N LEU A 256 39.68 15.21 16.14
CA LEU A 256 38.65 15.38 17.17
C LEU A 256 39.21 15.24 18.60
N LYS A 257 40.15 14.31 18.85
CA LYS A 257 40.82 14.17 20.16
C LYS A 257 41.57 15.44 20.58
N GLY A 258 42.10 16.20 19.63
CA GLY A 258 42.76 17.48 19.87
C GLY A 258 41.82 18.64 20.21
N ARG A 259 40.50 18.48 20.08
CA ARG A 259 39.50 19.53 20.35
C ARG A 259 38.53 19.09 21.45
N LYS A 260 38.23 20.02 22.38
CA LYS A 260 37.10 19.84 23.29
C LYS A 260 35.81 20.08 22.51
N LEU A 261 35.11 19.01 22.17
CA LEU A 261 33.79 19.10 21.52
C LEU A 261 32.77 19.57 22.56
N SER A 262 32.04 20.64 22.25
CA SER A 262 30.85 21.00 23.02
C SER A 262 29.70 20.04 22.69
N PRO A 263 28.73 19.84 23.59
CA PRO A 263 27.55 19.02 23.33
C PRO A 263 26.83 19.41 22.03
N SER A 264 26.71 20.71 21.76
CA SER A 264 26.10 21.24 20.54
C SER A 264 26.92 20.94 19.27
N ALA A 265 28.26 20.92 19.37
CA ALA A 265 29.12 20.56 18.24
C ALA A 265 28.99 19.07 17.89
N LEU A 266 28.83 18.20 18.89
CA LEU A 266 28.55 16.77 18.69
C LEU A 266 27.16 16.55 18.05
N GLU A 267 26.14 17.27 18.53
CA GLU A 267 24.79 17.22 17.98
C GLU A 267 24.77 17.64 16.50
N THR A 268 25.48 18.72 16.18
CA THR A 268 25.63 19.20 14.78
C THR A 268 26.40 18.21 13.91
N LEU A 269 27.37 17.48 14.47
CA LEU A 269 28.17 16.48 13.74
C LEU A 269 27.40 15.18 13.51
N SER A 270 26.48 14.84 14.42
CA SER A 270 25.54 13.71 14.27
C SER A 270 24.41 13.99 13.29
N ALA A 271 24.06 15.27 13.09
CA ALA A 271 23.22 15.71 11.99
C ALA A 271 24.06 15.68 10.70
N CYS A 272 24.28 14.47 10.18
CA CYS A 272 24.78 14.29 8.82
C CYS A 272 23.83 15.06 7.86
N PRO A 273 24.34 15.84 6.89
CA PRO A 273 23.49 16.46 5.88
C PRO A 273 22.77 15.42 5.01
#